data_AF-A0A1E1WXZ9-F1
#
_entry.id   AF-A0A1E1WXZ9-F1
#
_cell.length_a   1.000
_cell.length_b   1.000
_cell.length_c   1.000
_cell.angle_alpha   90.00
_cell.angle_beta   90.00
_cell.angle_gamma   90.00
#
_symmetry.space_group_name_H-M   'P 1'
#
loop_
_entity.id
_entity.type
_entity.pdbx_description
1 polymer ?
#
loop_
_entity_poly.entity_id
_entity_poly.type
_entity_poly.pdbx_seq_one_letter_code
_entity_poly.pdbx_strand_id
1 'polypeptide(L)'
;WLPPYKARALMAGSQHYRTFDGFHFEFAGECSYLLAKDFLNDNFAVVINYARDGQRVSKKSITVYSDGTRFDISTDYKVTKAGSKIELPAQVGGTTIRREGHVVVVENANGLKISCNLAYDQCVTEVTGDYFGKTGGLLGTYDYEDQLDLMTPDRKVSGDASAFASEWEVGQGRCRSQRNLAEPAVTHPRATSLCSKYFDKEESPLRSCFKMVDPKPYLEMCLHDIRSASYAKMEENICVTAAAYREECREFGVPLDMPRTCVRCKKPDGSEMLAGDIATVTDQDSPATAADVIFVVERKMCNKNVIPNLIRIAQSIEERYAARGFVDTRYAVVGFGGNGVAEQPHVVTADGQIFSSIRALVSAFGGLSIGNGESDPFAALVYAGQLPVRMASTQTMILVKCTTCKPDDDNSMYADIYRMLIDRGIHLHILDDDDFNVRTASKPSKSKRIFGVDRKLAFTVKDIKDLQGDPEIHSQIRLPKDFCVPLALESNGTLFSSMKMFEKRAINKKFVDVMARRVALSSAPDCQICECVSLEDGVGQSVCSRCVSPTLGPVRSPDFSPAMYEETAERKTYKRPKTKTLRTQKQQ
;
A
#
# COMPACT_ATOMS: atom_id res chain seq x y z
N TRP A 1 -11.25 37.20 -11.03
CA TRP A 1 -9.91 36.59 -11.08
C TRP A 1 -10.02 35.32 -10.26
N LEU A 2 -9.87 34.15 -10.88
CA LEU A 2 -9.76 32.88 -10.16
C LEU A 2 -8.28 32.73 -9.80
N PRO A 3 -7.91 32.50 -8.53
CA PRO A 3 -6.53 32.21 -8.20
C PRO A 3 -6.10 30.98 -9.00
N PRO A 4 -4.95 31.01 -9.69
CA PRO A 4 -4.45 29.83 -10.39
C PRO A 4 -3.92 28.75 -9.43
N TYR A 5 -3.87 29.06 -8.13
CA TYR A 5 -3.24 28.24 -7.11
C TYR A 5 -4.29 27.40 -6.37
N LYS A 6 -3.84 26.28 -5.82
CA LYS A 6 -4.65 25.46 -4.92
C LYS A 6 -4.63 26.07 -3.52
N ALA A 7 -5.65 25.76 -2.71
CA ALA A 7 -5.63 26.02 -1.28
C ALA A 7 -5.57 24.73 -0.49
N ARG A 8 -4.88 24.80 0.64
CA ARG A 8 -4.62 23.66 1.52
C ARG A 8 -4.91 24.06 2.95
N ALA A 9 -5.76 23.27 3.58
CA ALA A 9 -6.10 23.36 4.99
C ALA A 9 -5.69 22.05 5.67
N LEU A 10 -5.34 22.15 6.95
CA LEU A 10 -4.79 21.04 7.72
C LEU A 10 -5.54 20.91 9.04
N MET A 11 -5.83 19.68 9.41
CA MET A 11 -6.22 19.32 10.75
C MET A 11 -5.26 18.27 11.29
N ALA A 12 -4.70 18.54 12.47
CA ALA A 12 -3.75 17.66 13.15
C ALA A 12 -4.28 17.27 14.53
N GLY A 13 -4.13 15.99 14.86
CA GLY A 13 -4.66 15.44 16.09
C GLY A 13 -6.19 15.53 16.13
N SER A 14 -6.69 15.95 17.28
CA SER A 14 -8.12 16.13 17.55
C SER A 14 -8.53 17.59 17.75
N GLN A 15 -7.60 18.56 17.70
CA GLN A 15 -7.92 19.95 18.04
C GLN A 15 -7.27 21.04 17.18
N HIS A 16 -6.19 20.74 16.47
CA HIS A 16 -5.42 21.75 15.75
C HIS A 16 -5.98 21.93 14.34
N TYR A 17 -6.33 23.16 14.00
CA TYR A 17 -6.79 23.53 12.67
C TYR A 17 -5.90 24.62 12.08
N ARG A 18 -5.61 24.47 10.79
CA ARG A 18 -5.11 25.51 9.90
C ARG A 18 -6.09 25.61 8.73
N THR A 19 -6.70 26.77 8.55
CA THR A 19 -7.69 27.03 7.49
C THR A 19 -7.04 27.16 6.12
N PHE A 20 -7.84 27.30 5.07
CA PHE A 20 -7.33 27.50 3.71
C PHE A 20 -6.48 28.76 3.56
N ASP A 21 -6.79 29.81 4.33
CA ASP A 21 -6.07 31.09 4.31
C ASP A 21 -4.95 31.17 5.37
N GLY A 22 -4.74 30.09 6.12
CA GLY A 22 -3.61 29.93 7.04
C GLY A 22 -3.87 30.33 8.49
N PHE A 23 -5.10 30.68 8.84
CA PHE A 23 -5.51 30.96 10.21
C PHE A 23 -5.43 29.69 11.08
N HIS A 24 -4.79 29.81 12.24
CA HIS A 24 -4.64 28.70 13.19
C HIS A 24 -5.56 28.87 14.38
N PHE A 25 -6.25 27.80 14.78
CA PHE A 25 -7.08 27.80 15.98
C PHE A 25 -7.24 26.41 16.60
N GLU A 26 -7.67 26.40 17.85
CA GLU A 26 -7.81 25.22 18.69
C GLU A 26 -9.29 24.93 18.99
N PHE A 27 -9.77 23.76 18.57
CA PHE A 27 -11.13 23.33 18.85
C PHE A 27 -11.27 21.81 18.96
N ALA A 28 -11.85 21.30 20.05
CA ALA A 28 -12.35 19.92 20.07
C ALA A 28 -13.78 19.89 20.57
N GLY A 29 -14.66 19.24 19.81
CA GLY A 29 -16.05 19.07 20.17
C GLY A 29 -16.42 17.59 20.27
N GLU A 30 -17.57 17.26 20.86
CA GLU A 30 -17.98 15.84 21.03
C GLU A 30 -18.96 15.33 19.95
N CYS A 31 -19.20 16.14 18.93
CA CYS A 31 -20.19 15.89 17.86
C CYS A 31 -19.53 15.86 16.48
N SER A 32 -20.33 16.03 15.42
CA SER A 32 -19.82 16.11 14.05
C SER A 32 -19.88 17.55 13.57
N TYR A 33 -18.83 17.99 12.87
CA TYR A 33 -18.69 19.39 12.44
C TYR A 33 -18.29 19.44 10.97
N LEU A 34 -18.84 20.41 10.24
CA LEU A 34 -18.50 20.64 8.84
C LEU A 34 -17.11 21.26 8.73
N LEU A 35 -16.16 20.55 8.12
CA LEU A 35 -14.83 21.07 7.84
C LEU A 35 -14.85 22.00 6.62
N ALA A 36 -15.36 21.51 5.50
CA ALA A 36 -15.44 22.27 4.26
C ALA A 36 -16.58 21.75 3.39
N LYS A 37 -17.30 22.65 2.72
CA LYS A 37 -18.31 22.31 1.71
C LYS A 37 -18.24 23.28 0.55
N ASP A 38 -18.43 22.79 -0.66
CA ASP A 38 -18.76 23.62 -1.82
C ASP A 38 -20.23 24.09 -1.71
N PHE A 39 -20.44 25.37 -1.37
CA PHE A 39 -21.78 25.94 -1.22
C PHE A 39 -22.39 26.43 -2.54
N LEU A 40 -21.64 26.42 -3.65
CA LEU A 40 -22.14 26.87 -4.94
C LEU A 40 -22.70 25.71 -5.76
N ASN A 41 -21.97 24.61 -5.85
CA ASN A 41 -22.32 23.49 -6.72
C ASN A 41 -22.52 22.16 -5.99
N ASP A 42 -22.37 22.13 -4.66
CA ASP A 42 -22.50 20.92 -3.84
C ASP A 42 -21.60 19.77 -4.33
N ASN A 43 -20.44 20.08 -4.94
CA ASN A 43 -19.52 19.07 -5.47
C ASN A 43 -18.94 18.18 -4.38
N PHE A 44 -18.75 18.72 -3.17
CA PHE A 44 -18.27 17.95 -2.03
C PHE A 44 -18.70 18.54 -0.68
N ALA A 45 -18.66 17.71 0.36
CA ALA A 45 -18.64 18.14 1.75
C ALA A 45 -17.71 17.24 2.58
N VAL A 46 -17.01 17.83 3.54
CA VAL A 46 -16.07 17.15 4.44
C VAL A 46 -16.50 17.41 5.87
N VAL A 47 -16.64 16.34 6.66
CA VAL A 47 -17.13 16.40 8.04
C VAL A 47 -16.15 15.65 8.95
N ILE A 48 -15.80 16.26 10.08
CA ILE A 48 -15.10 15.57 11.17
C ILE A 48 -16.12 15.00 12.14
N ASN A 49 -15.93 13.76 12.56
CA ASN A 49 -16.77 13.11 13.55
C ASN A 49 -15.93 12.81 14.79
N TYR A 50 -16.41 13.22 15.96
CA TYR A 50 -15.76 12.92 17.23
C TYR A 50 -16.41 11.75 17.96
N ALA A 51 -15.64 11.12 18.83
CA ALA A 51 -16.10 10.18 19.84
C ALA A 51 -15.66 10.66 21.23
N ARG A 52 -16.50 10.39 22.23
CA ARG A 52 -16.22 10.67 23.63
C ARG A 52 -16.04 9.37 24.40
N ASP A 53 -14.91 9.24 25.07
CA ASP A 53 -14.62 8.19 26.04
C ASP A 53 -14.36 8.82 27.41
N GLY A 54 -15.38 8.76 28.28
CA GLY A 54 -15.38 9.47 29.56
C GLY A 54 -15.23 10.99 29.38
N GLN A 55 -14.10 11.54 29.83
CA GLN A 55 -13.78 12.97 29.67
C GLN A 55 -12.90 13.29 28.46
N ARG A 56 -12.38 12.28 27.76
CA ARG A 56 -11.54 12.49 26.59
C ARG A 56 -12.38 12.48 25.33
N VAL A 57 -12.10 13.43 24.46
CA VAL A 57 -12.69 13.53 23.14
C VAL A 57 -11.59 13.31 22.11
N SER A 58 -11.90 12.52 21.09
CA SER A 58 -10.96 12.17 20.05
C SER A 58 -11.67 12.08 18.71
N LYS A 59 -10.94 12.37 17.64
CA LYS A 59 -11.42 12.17 16.28
C LYS A 59 -11.73 10.69 16.05
N LYS A 60 -12.94 10.42 15.57
CA LYS A 60 -13.42 9.07 15.23
C LYS A 60 -13.25 8.77 13.75
N SER A 61 -13.67 9.70 12.90
CA SER A 61 -13.61 9.52 11.44
C SER A 61 -13.70 10.85 10.69
N ILE A 62 -13.21 10.86 9.46
CA ILE A 62 -13.50 11.89 8.46
C ILE A 62 -14.54 11.36 7.48
N THR A 63 -15.64 12.08 7.31
CA THR A 63 -16.66 11.77 6.32
C THR A 63 -16.50 12.67 5.11
N VAL A 64 -16.49 12.09 3.92
CA VAL A 64 -16.42 12.79 2.63
C VAL A 64 -17.68 12.47 1.85
N TYR A 65 -18.40 13.51 1.46
CA TYR A 65 -19.50 13.44 0.51
C TYR A 65 -18.95 13.86 -0.85
N SER A 66 -19.03 12.98 -1.84
CA SER A 66 -18.61 13.24 -3.23
C SER A 66 -19.34 12.30 -4.17
N ASP A 67 -19.68 12.76 -5.38
CA ASP A 67 -20.46 12.00 -6.37
C ASP A 67 -21.76 11.39 -5.78
N GLY A 68 -22.48 12.18 -4.97
CA GLY A 68 -23.71 11.76 -4.29
C GLY A 68 -23.54 10.61 -3.29
N THR A 69 -22.29 10.26 -2.96
CA THR A 69 -21.94 9.11 -2.12
C THR A 69 -21.23 9.57 -0.85
N ARG A 70 -21.54 8.92 0.27
CA ARG A 70 -20.87 9.11 1.56
C ARG A 70 -19.73 8.11 1.73
N PHE A 71 -18.54 8.60 2.04
CA PHE A 71 -17.38 7.80 2.44
C PHE A 71 -16.96 8.16 3.85
N ASP A 72 -16.78 7.17 4.73
CA ASP A 72 -16.24 7.41 6.08
C ASP A 72 -14.87 6.76 6.21
N ILE A 73 -13.85 7.56 6.54
CA ILE A 73 -12.48 7.13 6.82
C ILE A 73 -12.32 7.06 8.34
N SER A 74 -12.23 5.86 8.88
CA SER A 74 -11.98 5.61 10.30
C SER A 74 -10.50 5.71 10.63
N THR A 75 -10.17 5.98 11.91
CA THR A 75 -8.77 6.07 12.39
C THR A 75 -7.98 4.76 12.28
N ASP A 76 -8.65 3.62 12.12
CA ASP A 76 -8.04 2.30 11.92
C ASP A 76 -7.87 1.92 10.44
N TYR A 77 -7.84 2.91 9.55
CA TYR A 77 -7.70 2.79 8.09
C TYR A 77 -8.90 2.17 7.36
N LYS A 78 -9.97 1.80 8.07
CA LYS A 78 -11.17 1.25 7.43
C LYS A 78 -11.95 2.35 6.72
N VAL A 79 -12.41 2.03 5.52
CA VAL A 79 -13.28 2.91 4.74
C VAL A 79 -14.64 2.25 4.55
N THR A 80 -15.71 3.02 4.76
CA THR A 80 -17.06 2.62 4.38
C THR A 80 -17.57 3.48 3.23
N LYS A 81 -18.42 2.89 2.39
CA LYS A 81 -19.22 3.55 1.37
C LYS A 81 -20.68 3.35 1.71
N ALA A 82 -21.41 4.44 1.96
CA ALA A 82 -22.81 4.41 2.39
C ALA A 82 -23.05 3.41 3.56
N GLY A 83 -22.14 3.42 4.54
CA GLY A 83 -22.20 2.54 5.72
C GLY A 83 -21.72 1.10 5.49
N SER A 84 -21.47 0.69 4.25
CA SER A 84 -20.92 -0.63 3.94
C SER A 84 -19.40 -0.56 3.81
N LYS A 85 -18.67 -1.40 4.55
CA LYS A 85 -17.22 -1.47 4.45
C LYS A 85 -16.77 -1.84 3.02
N ILE A 86 -15.74 -1.16 2.53
CA ILE A 86 -15.11 -1.43 1.24
C ILE A 86 -13.61 -1.66 1.43
N GLU A 87 -13.00 -2.36 0.48
CA GLU A 87 -11.53 -2.44 0.37
C GLU A 87 -11.05 -1.46 -0.70
N LEU A 88 -9.82 -0.96 -0.52
CA LEU A 88 -9.18 0.01 -1.40
C LEU A 88 -8.25 -0.70 -2.39
N PRO A 89 -7.99 -0.12 -3.57
CA PRO A 89 -8.56 1.12 -4.06
C PRO A 89 -10.01 0.95 -4.51
N ALA A 90 -10.76 2.03 -4.46
CA ALA A 90 -12.15 2.09 -4.92
C ALA A 90 -12.36 3.31 -5.82
N GLN A 91 -13.27 3.19 -6.77
CA GLN A 91 -13.68 4.28 -7.65
C GLN A 91 -15.20 4.31 -7.77
N VAL A 92 -15.79 5.49 -7.59
CA VAL A 92 -17.23 5.74 -7.71
C VAL A 92 -17.39 7.06 -8.44
N GLY A 93 -17.94 7.03 -9.66
CA GLY A 93 -18.00 8.22 -10.50
C GLY A 93 -16.60 8.80 -10.75
N GLY A 94 -16.43 10.09 -10.48
CA GLY A 94 -15.15 10.79 -10.54
C GLY A 94 -14.31 10.69 -9.27
N THR A 95 -14.81 10.03 -8.22
CA THR A 95 -14.14 9.91 -6.92
C THR A 95 -13.32 8.62 -6.83
N THR A 96 -12.05 8.77 -6.49
CA THR A 96 -11.11 7.66 -6.23
C THR A 96 -10.68 7.67 -4.77
N ILE A 97 -10.48 6.48 -4.21
CA ILE A 97 -10.03 6.29 -2.83
C ILE A 97 -8.93 5.25 -2.86
N ARG A 98 -7.76 5.58 -2.31
CA ARG A 98 -6.58 4.72 -2.34
C ARG A 98 -5.82 4.74 -1.02
N ARG A 99 -5.03 3.69 -0.81
CA ARG A 99 -4.17 3.48 0.35
C ARG A 99 -2.72 3.58 -0.09
N GLU A 100 -2.00 4.57 0.44
CA GLU A 100 -0.59 4.83 0.12
C GLU A 100 0.21 4.86 1.43
N GLY A 101 0.94 3.78 1.73
CA GLY A 101 1.65 3.66 3.02
C GLY A 101 0.69 3.82 4.20
N HIS A 102 0.90 4.86 5.01
CA HIS A 102 0.06 5.23 6.15
C HIS A 102 -0.96 6.32 5.85
N VAL A 103 -1.11 6.72 4.59
CA VAL A 103 -2.08 7.70 4.13
C VAL A 103 -3.30 7.05 3.46
N VAL A 104 -4.50 7.54 3.75
CA VAL A 104 -5.71 7.29 2.94
C VAL A 104 -6.00 8.54 2.14
N VAL A 105 -6.08 8.40 0.82
CA VAL A 105 -6.31 9.52 -0.11
C VAL A 105 -7.68 9.38 -0.74
N VAL A 106 -8.49 10.43 -0.68
CA VAL A 106 -9.74 10.59 -1.42
C VAL A 106 -9.57 11.75 -2.39
N GLU A 107 -9.82 11.52 -3.67
CA GLU A 107 -9.66 12.53 -4.71
C GLU A 107 -10.85 12.47 -5.66
N ASN A 108 -11.46 13.61 -5.98
CA ASN A 108 -12.55 13.69 -6.95
C ASN A 108 -12.18 14.50 -8.19
N ALA A 109 -12.92 14.28 -9.27
CA ALA A 109 -12.70 14.96 -10.54
C ALA A 109 -12.99 16.48 -10.50
N ASN A 110 -13.64 16.97 -9.43
CA ASN A 110 -13.98 18.39 -9.28
C ASN A 110 -12.91 19.20 -8.56
N GLY A 111 -11.77 18.58 -8.18
CA GLY A 111 -10.63 19.30 -7.62
C GLY A 111 -10.52 19.25 -6.10
N LEU A 112 -11.26 18.38 -5.42
CA LEU A 112 -11.03 18.05 -4.01
C LEU A 112 -10.02 16.91 -3.89
N LYS A 113 -9.03 17.08 -3.00
CA LYS A 113 -8.16 15.99 -2.53
C LYS A 113 -8.05 16.03 -1.01
N ILE A 114 -8.33 14.91 -0.35
CA ILE A 114 -8.15 14.73 1.10
C ILE A 114 -7.10 13.64 1.31
N SER A 115 -6.07 13.96 2.08
CA SER A 115 -4.99 13.03 2.41
C SER A 115 -4.88 12.90 3.93
N CYS A 116 -5.29 11.76 4.47
CA CYS A 116 -5.27 11.49 5.91
C CYS A 116 -4.14 10.52 6.27
N ASN A 117 -3.06 11.05 6.85
CA ASN A 117 -1.98 10.30 7.46
C ASN A 117 -2.40 9.86 8.87
N LEU A 118 -2.96 8.65 8.99
CA LEU A 118 -3.51 8.20 10.27
C LEU A 118 -2.44 7.74 11.26
N ALA A 119 -1.19 7.57 10.83
CA ALA A 119 -0.07 7.29 11.74
C ALA A 119 0.29 8.51 12.59
N TYR A 120 0.13 9.72 12.05
CA TYR A 120 0.34 10.99 12.77
C TYR A 120 -0.96 11.76 13.04
N ASP A 121 -2.12 11.09 12.93
CA ASP A 121 -3.45 11.65 13.17
C ASP A 121 -3.73 12.98 12.42
N GLN A 122 -3.24 13.11 11.19
CA GLN A 122 -3.26 14.34 10.41
C GLN A 122 -4.05 14.16 9.12
N CYS A 123 -4.88 15.14 8.76
CA CYS A 123 -5.59 15.19 7.48
C CYS A 123 -5.37 16.55 6.79
N VAL A 124 -4.99 16.51 5.53
CA VAL A 124 -4.91 17.67 4.64
C VAL A 124 -6.11 17.67 3.72
N THR A 125 -6.80 18.79 3.62
CA THR A 125 -7.83 19.07 2.62
C THR A 125 -7.27 20.06 1.60
N GLU A 126 -7.22 19.67 0.34
CA GLU A 126 -6.79 20.49 -0.78
C GLU A 126 -7.97 20.72 -1.73
N VAL A 127 -8.12 21.96 -2.19
CA VAL A 127 -9.12 22.37 -3.18
C VAL A 127 -8.45 23.19 -4.29
N THR A 128 -8.92 23.06 -5.53
CA THR A 128 -8.48 23.89 -6.65
C THR A 128 -8.94 25.34 -6.52
N GLY A 129 -8.29 26.25 -7.25
CA GLY A 129 -8.65 27.68 -7.27
C GLY A 129 -10.07 27.99 -7.74
N ASP A 130 -10.76 27.03 -8.36
CA ASP A 130 -12.19 27.14 -8.69
C ASP A 130 -13.08 27.30 -7.46
N TYR A 131 -12.59 26.91 -6.27
CA TYR A 131 -13.31 27.02 -5.00
C TYR A 131 -13.07 28.34 -4.24
N PHE A 132 -12.33 29.28 -4.80
CA PHE A 132 -12.06 30.58 -4.18
C PHE A 132 -13.36 31.31 -3.80
N GLY A 133 -13.53 31.61 -2.51
CA GLY A 133 -14.72 32.25 -1.94
C GLY A 133 -16.00 31.41 -2.00
N LYS A 134 -15.89 30.10 -2.26
CA LYS A 134 -17.04 29.17 -2.40
C LYS A 134 -17.08 28.10 -1.32
N THR A 135 -16.03 27.98 -0.51
CA THR A 135 -16.01 27.04 0.61
C THR A 135 -16.67 27.65 1.84
N GLY A 136 -17.02 26.80 2.80
CA GLY A 136 -17.42 27.21 4.14
C GLY A 136 -17.38 26.02 5.09
N GLY A 137 -17.22 26.29 6.38
CA GLY A 137 -16.96 25.29 7.41
C GLY A 137 -15.82 25.72 8.32
N LEU A 138 -15.34 24.81 9.17
CA LEU A 138 -14.22 25.06 10.07
C LEU A 138 -12.89 25.40 9.36
N LEU A 139 -12.77 25.09 8.06
CA LEU A 139 -11.56 25.36 7.27
C LEU A 139 -11.62 26.70 6.51
N GLY A 140 -12.66 27.52 6.73
CA GLY A 140 -12.76 28.87 6.18
C GLY A 140 -13.37 28.96 4.78
N THR A 141 -13.38 30.17 4.23
CA THR A 141 -14.00 30.52 2.95
C THR A 141 -13.07 30.48 1.74
N TYR A 142 -11.76 30.32 1.98
CA TYR A 142 -10.73 30.38 0.95
C TYR A 142 -10.85 31.66 0.11
N ASP A 143 -10.70 32.80 0.77
CA ASP A 143 -10.76 34.13 0.13
C ASP A 143 -9.50 34.98 0.35
N TYR A 144 -8.44 34.39 0.93
CA TYR A 144 -7.18 35.02 1.33
C TYR A 144 -7.30 36.05 2.46
N GLU A 145 -8.39 36.07 3.21
CA GLU A 145 -8.59 36.97 4.35
C GLU A 145 -8.65 36.18 5.67
N ASP A 146 -7.49 35.74 6.15
CA ASP A 146 -7.34 34.88 7.35
C ASP A 146 -8.02 35.42 8.62
N GLN A 147 -8.10 36.74 8.77
CA GLN A 147 -8.76 37.42 9.89
C GLN A 147 -10.29 37.18 9.92
N LEU A 148 -10.87 36.73 8.81
CA LEU A 148 -12.31 36.46 8.67
C LEU A 148 -12.64 34.97 8.76
N ASP A 149 -11.65 34.09 8.89
CA ASP A 149 -11.86 32.64 8.78
C ASP A 149 -12.76 32.03 9.87
N LEU A 150 -12.91 32.72 11.01
CA LEU A 150 -13.91 32.35 12.03
C LEU A 150 -15.31 32.91 11.70
N MET A 151 -15.67 32.92 10.42
CA MET A 151 -16.98 33.38 9.93
C MET A 151 -18.05 32.29 10.06
N THR A 152 -19.14 32.61 10.74
CA THR A 152 -20.31 31.73 10.87
C THR A 152 -21.15 31.71 9.57
N PRO A 153 -22.09 30.77 9.41
CA PRO A 153 -23.00 30.73 8.26
C PRO A 153 -23.80 32.03 8.04
N ASP A 154 -24.08 32.78 9.12
CA ASP A 154 -24.74 34.10 9.10
C ASP A 154 -23.82 35.26 8.70
N ARG A 155 -22.59 34.96 8.24
CA ARG A 155 -21.55 35.92 7.84
C ARG A 155 -21.09 36.84 8.97
N LYS A 156 -21.07 36.34 10.20
CA LYS A 156 -20.51 37.05 11.36
C LYS A 156 -19.17 36.43 11.73
N VAL A 157 -18.15 37.25 11.93
CA VAL A 157 -16.86 36.79 12.44
C VAL A 157 -16.97 36.64 13.97
N SER A 158 -16.67 35.45 14.47
CA SER A 158 -16.62 35.17 15.90
C SER A 158 -15.21 35.41 16.45
N GLY A 159 -15.13 35.99 17.66
CA GLY A 159 -13.87 36.05 18.41
C GLY A 159 -13.61 34.83 19.29
N ASP A 160 -14.54 33.87 19.33
CA ASP A 160 -14.46 32.64 20.12
C ASP A 160 -14.63 31.41 19.21
N ALA A 161 -13.65 30.50 19.26
CA ALA A 161 -13.63 29.29 18.45
C ALA A 161 -14.78 28.32 18.79
N SER A 162 -15.23 28.29 20.05
CA SER A 162 -16.34 27.44 20.49
C SER A 162 -17.67 27.90 19.88
N ALA A 163 -17.94 29.21 19.95
CA ALA A 163 -19.12 29.83 19.36
C ALA A 163 -19.10 29.68 17.83
N PHE A 164 -17.95 29.91 17.19
CA PHE A 164 -17.77 29.67 15.75
C PHE A 164 -18.09 28.23 15.36
N ALA A 165 -17.43 27.26 15.99
CA ALA A 165 -17.54 25.87 15.59
C ALA A 165 -18.93 25.27 15.87
N SER A 166 -19.62 25.76 16.91
CA SER A 166 -20.99 25.35 17.22
C SER A 166 -21.98 25.70 16.10
N GLU A 167 -21.74 26.77 15.34
CA GLU A 167 -22.57 27.14 14.18
C GLU A 167 -22.34 26.23 12.96
N TRP A 168 -21.26 25.43 12.97
CA TRP A 168 -20.91 24.46 11.93
C TRP A 168 -21.20 23.00 12.35
N GLU A 169 -21.95 22.79 13.42
CA GLU A 169 -22.41 21.47 13.87
C GLU A 169 -23.32 20.81 12.81
N VAL A 170 -23.13 19.51 12.56
CA VAL A 170 -23.95 18.72 11.63
C VAL A 170 -24.51 17.46 12.31
N GLY A 171 -25.77 17.15 12.03
CA GLY A 171 -26.46 15.96 12.57
C GLY A 171 -27.87 16.25 13.08
N GLN A 172 -28.60 15.19 13.45
CA GLN A 172 -29.95 15.31 14.03
C GLN A 172 -29.86 15.27 15.57
N GLY A 173 -30.01 16.43 16.19
CA GLY A 173 -30.01 16.62 17.65
C GLY A 173 -28.86 17.53 18.08
N ARG A 174 -29.15 18.48 19.00
CA ARG A 174 -28.13 19.38 19.54
C ARG A 174 -27.11 18.58 20.35
N CYS A 175 -25.84 18.84 20.13
CA CYS A 175 -24.75 18.33 20.95
C CYS A 175 -25.00 18.56 22.44
N ARG A 176 -24.63 17.60 23.30
CA ARG A 176 -24.86 17.71 24.75
C ARG A 176 -24.09 18.88 25.38
N SER A 177 -22.97 19.25 24.77
CA SER A 177 -22.09 20.33 25.21
C SER A 177 -21.53 21.09 24.02
N GLN A 178 -21.77 22.40 23.98
CA GLN A 178 -21.15 23.34 23.03
C GLN A 178 -19.80 23.90 23.54
N ARG A 179 -19.22 23.26 24.55
CA ARG A 179 -17.94 23.66 25.13
C ARG A 179 -16.77 23.20 24.25
N ASN A 180 -15.80 24.08 24.05
CA ASN A 180 -14.49 23.70 23.51
C ASN A 180 -13.75 22.80 24.52
N LEU A 181 -13.46 21.58 24.09
CA LEU A 181 -12.76 20.55 24.84
C LEU A 181 -11.30 20.40 24.41
N ALA A 182 -10.77 21.36 23.63
CA ALA A 182 -9.36 21.43 23.32
C ALA A 182 -8.55 21.53 24.62
N GLU A 183 -7.46 20.76 24.69
CA GLU A 183 -6.51 20.83 25.79
C GLU A 183 -5.81 22.20 25.72
N PRO A 184 -5.63 22.92 26.84
CA PRO A 184 -4.93 24.21 26.84
C PRO A 184 -3.41 24.03 26.70
N ALA A 185 -2.73 25.03 26.13
CA ALA A 185 -1.28 25.03 26.05
C ALA A 185 -0.64 24.98 27.45
N VAL A 186 0.36 24.13 27.63
CA VAL A 186 1.11 24.09 28.88
C VAL A 186 2.16 25.19 28.94
N THR A 187 2.34 25.78 30.13
CA THR A 187 3.34 26.83 30.39
C THR A 187 4.57 26.30 31.14
N HIS A 188 4.71 24.98 31.23
CA HIS A 188 5.79 24.38 32.02
C HIS A 188 7.17 24.56 31.33
N PRO A 189 8.23 25.00 32.04
CA PRO A 189 9.52 25.33 31.42
C PRO A 189 10.14 24.21 30.59
N ARG A 190 9.98 22.95 31.00
CA ARG A 190 10.46 21.78 30.21
C ARG A 190 9.73 21.64 28.88
N ALA A 191 8.41 21.85 28.86
CA ALA A 191 7.62 21.79 27.64
C ALA A 191 7.99 22.92 26.69
N THR A 192 8.10 24.15 27.22
CA THR A 192 8.58 25.32 26.47
C THR A 192 9.96 25.09 25.88
N SER A 193 10.91 24.57 26.66
CA SER A 193 12.26 24.26 26.20
C SER A 193 12.25 23.22 25.06
N LEU A 194 11.46 22.15 25.21
CA LEU A 194 11.34 21.13 24.17
C LEU A 194 10.71 21.70 22.89
N CYS A 195 9.55 22.36 22.96
CA CYS A 195 8.90 22.92 21.76
C CYS A 195 9.78 23.97 21.08
N SER A 196 10.46 24.82 21.86
CA SER A 196 11.38 25.82 21.33
C SER A 196 12.56 25.18 20.58
N LYS A 197 13.08 24.05 21.05
CA LYS A 197 14.15 23.30 20.37
C LYS A 197 13.80 22.98 18.91
N TYR A 198 12.52 22.73 18.61
CA TYR A 198 12.07 22.35 17.27
C TYR A 198 11.48 23.51 16.47
N PHE A 199 10.89 24.53 17.11
CA PHE A 199 10.12 25.57 16.43
C PHE A 199 10.60 27.02 16.69
N ASP A 200 11.71 27.22 17.41
CA ASP A 200 12.24 28.56 17.70
C ASP A 200 13.77 28.66 17.57
N LYS A 201 14.51 27.62 18.00
CA LYS A 201 15.98 27.66 18.05
C LYS A 201 16.65 27.53 16.69
N GLU A 202 17.83 28.12 16.56
CA GLU A 202 18.64 28.05 15.34
C GLU A 202 19.14 26.64 15.05
N GLU A 203 19.38 25.85 16.09
CA GLU A 203 19.81 24.45 16.01
C GLU A 203 18.65 23.49 15.74
N SER A 204 17.44 24.00 15.45
CA SER A 204 16.29 23.16 15.15
C SER A 204 16.56 22.27 13.92
N PRO A 205 16.19 20.98 13.98
CA PRO A 205 16.25 20.12 12.79
C PRO A 205 15.27 20.55 11.69
N LEU A 206 14.30 21.42 12.01
CA LEU A 206 13.28 21.94 11.08
C LEU A 206 13.64 23.34 10.53
N ARG A 207 14.81 23.87 10.91
CA ARG A 207 15.23 25.27 10.68
C ARG A 207 15.23 25.69 9.22
N SER A 208 15.48 24.77 8.29
CA SER A 208 15.54 25.04 6.85
C SER A 208 14.22 25.59 6.29
N CYS A 209 13.08 25.30 6.94
CA CYS A 209 11.78 25.78 6.52
C CYS A 209 11.29 27.06 7.24
N PHE A 210 11.93 27.50 8.32
CA PHE A 210 11.46 28.65 9.13
C PHE A 210 11.32 29.96 8.33
N LYS A 211 12.01 30.08 7.20
CA LYS A 211 11.89 31.25 6.31
C LYS A 211 10.68 31.20 5.39
N MET A 212 10.14 30.02 5.14
CA MET A 212 9.00 29.78 4.26
C MET A 212 7.70 29.65 5.05
N VAL A 213 7.74 28.98 6.20
CA VAL A 213 6.59 28.75 7.09
C VAL A 213 6.90 29.29 8.47
N ASP A 214 6.06 30.19 8.99
CA ASP A 214 6.19 30.71 10.36
C ASP A 214 6.06 29.55 11.36
N PRO A 215 7.09 29.26 12.17
CA PRO A 215 7.03 28.15 13.10
C PRO A 215 6.25 28.46 14.39
N LYS A 216 5.85 29.72 14.65
CA LYS A 216 5.17 30.09 15.91
C LYS A 216 3.86 29.35 16.15
N PRO A 217 2.93 29.21 15.19
CA PRO A 217 1.70 28.45 15.42
C PRO A 217 1.96 26.97 15.75
N TYR A 218 3.05 26.40 15.21
CA TYR A 218 3.46 25.03 15.49
C TYR A 218 4.15 24.90 16.84
N LEU A 219 4.86 25.93 17.30
CA LEU A 219 5.34 26.00 18.68
C LEU A 219 4.16 25.94 19.66
N GLU A 220 3.10 26.72 19.41
CA GLU A 220 1.88 26.70 20.22
C GLU A 220 1.20 25.34 20.18
N MET A 221 1.01 24.76 18.99
CA MET A 221 0.51 23.39 18.80
C MET A 221 1.28 22.37 19.63
N CYS A 222 2.62 22.42 19.63
CA CYS A 222 3.45 21.55 20.46
C CYS A 222 3.18 21.73 21.96
N LEU A 223 2.93 22.96 22.43
CA LEU A 223 2.60 23.21 23.83
C LEU A 223 1.21 22.69 24.21
N HIS A 224 0.28 22.61 23.27
CA HIS A 224 -1.02 21.97 23.48
C HIS A 224 -0.90 20.44 23.57
N ASP A 225 -0.03 19.82 22.75
CA ASP A 225 0.17 18.38 22.71
C ASP A 225 0.91 17.81 23.95
N ILE A 226 1.68 18.64 24.66
CA ILE A 226 2.42 18.21 25.85
C ILE A 226 1.54 18.18 27.09
N ARG A 227 1.22 16.98 27.58
CA ARG A 227 0.51 16.80 28.87
C ARG A 227 1.44 16.82 30.08
N SER A 228 1.05 17.53 31.13
CA SER A 228 1.79 17.64 32.40
C SER A 228 2.03 16.30 33.13
N ALA A 229 1.19 15.29 32.90
CA ALA A 229 1.36 13.96 33.50
C ALA A 229 2.34 13.04 32.74
N SER A 230 2.87 13.48 31.59
CA SER A 230 3.56 12.61 30.62
C SER A 230 4.98 13.08 30.28
N TYR A 231 5.72 13.66 31.24
CA TYR A 231 7.10 14.10 31.02
C TYR A 231 8.03 13.00 30.49
N ALA A 232 7.78 11.73 30.83
CA ALA A 232 8.57 10.58 30.36
C ALA A 232 8.41 10.27 28.86
N LYS A 233 7.36 10.79 28.20
CA LYS A 233 7.06 10.58 26.78
C LYS A 233 6.91 11.90 26.01
N MET A 234 7.47 12.97 26.55
CA MET A 234 7.27 14.31 25.99
C MET A 234 7.83 14.44 24.57
N GLU A 235 8.93 13.76 24.26
CA GLU A 235 9.51 13.75 22.89
C GLU A 235 8.66 12.97 21.87
N GLU A 236 7.71 12.14 22.30
CA GLU A 236 6.77 11.45 21.40
C GLU A 236 5.62 12.38 21.01
N ASN A 237 5.23 13.28 21.91
CA ASN A 237 4.10 14.19 21.71
C ASN A 237 4.34 15.21 20.60
N ILE A 238 5.60 15.48 20.25
CA ILE A 238 5.92 16.44 19.19
C ILE A 238 5.65 15.90 17.77
N CYS A 239 5.43 14.60 17.63
CA CYS A 239 5.44 13.97 16.31
C CYS A 239 4.24 14.38 15.44
N VAL A 240 3.08 14.64 16.05
CA VAL A 240 1.90 15.17 15.35
C VAL A 240 2.21 16.59 14.84
N THR A 241 2.71 17.47 15.71
CA THR A 241 3.10 18.83 15.33
C THR A 241 4.20 18.85 14.25
N ALA A 242 5.22 18.00 14.39
CA ALA A 242 6.33 17.92 13.43
C ALA A 242 5.87 17.40 12.07
N ALA A 243 4.94 16.43 12.04
CA ALA A 243 4.33 15.97 10.80
C ALA A 243 3.51 17.07 10.12
N ALA A 244 2.75 17.85 10.90
CA ALA A 244 1.99 18.99 10.39
C ALA A 244 2.89 20.07 9.78
N TYR A 245 3.97 20.45 10.48
CA TYR A 245 4.93 21.43 9.98
C TYR A 245 5.64 20.93 8.72
N ARG A 246 6.09 19.68 8.72
CA ARG A 246 6.74 19.04 7.56
C ARG A 246 5.84 19.03 6.32
N GLU A 247 4.55 18.75 6.50
CA GLU A 247 3.59 18.74 5.40
C GLU A 247 3.42 20.12 4.76
N GLU A 248 3.45 21.17 5.56
CA GLU A 248 3.34 22.56 5.11
C GLU A 248 4.62 23.03 4.44
N CYS A 249 5.78 22.66 4.99
CA CYS A 249 7.09 22.90 4.36
C CYS A 249 7.23 22.24 2.99
N ARG A 250 6.66 21.03 2.83
CA ARG A 250 6.64 20.30 1.57
C ARG A 250 5.92 21.08 0.47
N GLU A 251 4.89 21.85 0.81
CA GLU A 251 4.18 22.72 -0.15
C GLU A 251 5.08 23.82 -0.71
N PHE A 252 5.98 24.36 0.10
CA PHE A 252 6.98 25.34 -0.32
C PHE A 252 8.23 24.69 -0.97
N GLY A 253 8.18 23.40 -1.28
CA GLY A 253 9.28 22.66 -1.92
C GLY A 253 10.47 22.43 -1.00
N VAL A 254 10.30 22.55 0.33
CA VAL A 254 11.35 22.30 1.33
C VAL A 254 11.06 20.96 2.01
N PRO A 255 11.60 19.84 1.52
CA PRO A 255 11.45 18.55 2.20
C PRO A 255 12.18 18.60 3.55
N LEU A 256 11.49 18.19 4.61
CA LEU A 256 12.07 18.01 5.94
C LEU A 256 12.04 16.54 6.31
N ASP A 257 13.05 16.09 7.05
CA ASP A 257 13.02 14.79 7.69
C ASP A 257 12.17 14.84 8.97
N MET A 258 11.56 13.70 9.33
CA MET A 258 10.93 13.58 10.63
C MET A 258 11.97 13.60 11.76
N PRO A 259 11.67 14.22 12.92
CA PRO A 259 12.51 14.09 14.11
C PRO A 259 12.81 12.62 14.43
N ARG A 260 14.07 12.35 14.82
CA ARG A 260 14.53 10.98 15.07
C ARG A 260 13.64 10.17 16.02
N THR A 261 13.08 10.83 17.04
CA THR A 261 12.22 10.22 18.06
C THR A 261 10.82 9.84 17.55
N CYS A 262 10.42 10.36 16.39
CA CYS A 262 9.13 10.14 15.75
C CYS A 262 9.13 9.02 14.71
N VAL A 263 10.31 8.52 14.36
CA VAL A 263 10.51 7.44 13.40
C VAL A 263 10.95 6.23 14.20
N ARG A 264 10.10 5.20 14.25
CA ARG A 264 10.31 4.03 15.09
C ARG A 264 10.10 2.74 14.33
N CYS A 265 11.01 1.81 14.53
CA CYS A 265 10.94 0.46 13.97
C CYS A 265 11.03 -0.57 15.11
N LYS A 266 10.32 -1.69 14.98
CA LYS A 266 10.27 -2.74 16.01
C LYS A 266 11.19 -3.90 15.67
N LYS A 267 12.15 -4.20 16.54
CA LYS A 267 13.01 -5.39 16.47
C LYS A 267 12.25 -6.69 16.77
N PRO A 268 12.79 -7.85 16.38
CA PRO A 268 12.19 -9.15 16.69
C PRO A 268 11.98 -9.41 18.19
N ASP A 269 12.88 -8.90 19.04
CA ASP A 269 12.79 -8.99 20.50
C ASP A 269 11.76 -8.04 21.14
N GLY A 270 11.10 -7.21 20.33
CA GLY A 270 10.13 -6.20 20.75
C GLY A 270 10.74 -4.85 21.15
N SER A 271 12.07 -4.71 21.16
CA SER A 271 12.72 -3.41 21.38
C SER A 271 12.55 -2.48 20.19
N GLU A 272 12.68 -1.18 20.42
CA GLU A 272 12.52 -0.16 19.38
C GLU A 272 13.87 0.32 18.84
N MET A 273 13.88 0.67 17.56
CA MET A 273 14.93 1.41 16.86
C MET A 273 14.38 2.77 16.49
N LEU A 274 15.20 3.81 16.64
CA LEU A 274 14.91 5.16 16.14
C LEU A 274 15.50 5.34 14.74
N ALA A 275 15.10 6.41 14.05
CA ALA A 275 15.69 6.75 12.74
C ALA A 275 17.24 6.75 12.79
N GLY A 276 17.84 6.13 11.77
CA GLY A 276 19.28 5.98 11.59
C GLY A 276 19.92 4.91 12.49
N ASP A 277 19.17 4.27 13.38
CA ASP A 277 19.68 3.10 14.10
C ASP A 277 19.84 1.93 13.12
N ILE A 278 20.91 1.15 13.33
CA ILE A 278 21.22 -0.05 12.57
C ILE A 278 21.24 -1.24 13.53
N ALA A 279 20.63 -2.34 13.12
CA ALA A 279 20.65 -3.61 13.84
C ALA A 279 21.07 -4.74 12.90
N THR A 280 21.99 -5.57 13.36
CA THR A 280 22.29 -6.85 12.71
C THR A 280 21.43 -7.93 13.35
N VAL A 281 20.73 -8.70 12.54
CA VAL A 281 19.88 -9.81 12.98
C VAL A 281 20.41 -11.10 12.36
N THR A 282 20.66 -12.09 13.21
CA THR A 282 21.10 -13.42 12.78
C THR A 282 20.05 -14.46 13.14
N ASP A 283 19.99 -15.55 12.38
CA ASP A 283 19.06 -16.67 12.66
C ASP A 283 19.32 -17.33 14.02
N GLN A 284 20.56 -17.26 14.53
CA GLN A 284 20.90 -17.78 15.86
C GLN A 284 20.30 -16.93 16.99
N ASP A 285 20.33 -15.60 16.84
CA ASP A 285 19.86 -14.67 17.86
C ASP A 285 18.35 -14.44 17.77
N SER A 286 17.78 -14.56 16.57
CA SER A 286 16.37 -14.31 16.30
C SER A 286 15.90 -15.21 15.17
N PRO A 287 15.57 -16.48 15.45
CA PRO A 287 15.07 -17.41 14.46
C PRO A 287 13.84 -16.85 13.77
N ALA A 288 13.79 -16.96 12.45
CA ALA A 288 12.67 -16.45 11.67
C ALA A 288 11.40 -17.29 11.93
N THR A 289 10.59 -16.85 12.89
CA THR A 289 9.29 -17.45 13.23
C THR A 289 8.12 -16.68 12.60
N ALA A 290 8.44 -15.65 11.81
CA ALA A 290 7.50 -14.77 11.14
C ALA A 290 7.66 -14.85 9.61
N ALA A 291 6.54 -14.79 8.89
CA ALA A 291 6.53 -14.81 7.43
C ALA A 291 5.64 -13.69 6.86
N ASP A 292 6.15 -13.00 5.84
CA ASP A 292 5.46 -11.95 5.10
C ASP A 292 5.24 -12.44 3.66
N VAL A 293 3.98 -12.75 3.32
CA VAL A 293 3.61 -13.29 2.00
C VAL A 293 2.82 -12.26 1.22
N ILE A 294 3.33 -11.87 0.05
CA ILE A 294 2.74 -10.85 -0.81
C ILE A 294 2.22 -11.51 -2.08
N PHE A 295 0.91 -11.48 -2.30
CA PHE A 295 0.31 -11.88 -3.57
C PHE A 295 0.31 -10.68 -4.53
N VAL A 296 1.02 -10.80 -5.65
CA VAL A 296 1.06 -9.78 -6.71
C VAL A 296 0.19 -10.28 -7.84
N VAL A 297 -1.01 -9.73 -8.02
CA VAL A 297 -2.07 -10.34 -8.82
C VAL A 297 -2.45 -9.47 -10.00
N GLU A 298 -2.24 -10.01 -11.19
CA GLU A 298 -2.69 -9.42 -12.43
C GLU A 298 -4.20 -9.59 -12.61
N ARG A 299 -4.91 -8.48 -12.83
CA ARG A 299 -6.37 -8.42 -12.91
C ARG A 299 -6.90 -8.66 -14.33
N LYS A 300 -6.39 -9.69 -15.02
CA LYS A 300 -6.78 -10.04 -16.39
C LYS A 300 -7.72 -11.25 -16.46
N MET A 301 -8.40 -11.40 -17.59
CA MET A 301 -9.41 -12.45 -17.79
C MET A 301 -8.88 -13.87 -17.58
N CYS A 302 -7.60 -14.12 -17.88
CA CYS A 302 -6.87 -15.35 -17.60
C CYS A 302 -6.99 -15.78 -16.11
N ASN A 303 -6.96 -14.81 -15.19
CA ASN A 303 -6.95 -15.02 -13.74
C ASN A 303 -8.34 -15.03 -13.12
N LYS A 304 -9.42 -14.84 -13.91
CA LYS A 304 -10.81 -14.81 -13.40
C LYS A 304 -11.16 -16.03 -12.54
N ASN A 305 -10.67 -17.21 -12.93
CA ASN A 305 -10.92 -18.45 -12.21
C ASN A 305 -9.80 -18.79 -11.20
N VAL A 306 -8.64 -18.11 -11.28
CA VAL A 306 -7.50 -18.30 -10.37
C VAL A 306 -7.75 -17.53 -9.07
N ILE A 307 -8.16 -16.24 -9.17
CA ILE A 307 -8.35 -15.33 -8.03
C ILE A 307 -9.22 -15.94 -6.91
N PRO A 308 -10.42 -16.50 -7.17
CA PRO A 308 -11.25 -17.08 -6.12
C PRO A 308 -10.62 -18.29 -5.42
N ASN A 309 -9.61 -18.92 -6.01
CA ASN A 309 -8.90 -20.07 -5.45
C ASN A 309 -7.61 -19.68 -4.71
N LEU A 310 -7.15 -18.43 -4.79
CA LEU A 310 -5.93 -17.98 -4.11
C LEU A 310 -6.04 -18.12 -2.59
N ILE A 311 -7.24 -17.95 -2.01
CA ILE A 311 -7.46 -18.17 -0.58
C ILE A 311 -7.11 -19.61 -0.15
N ARG A 312 -7.34 -20.61 -1.01
CA ARG A 312 -6.99 -22.01 -0.70
C ARG A 312 -5.49 -22.22 -0.71
N ILE A 313 -4.78 -21.55 -1.62
CA ILE A 313 -3.31 -21.56 -1.66
C ILE A 313 -2.77 -20.90 -0.39
N ALA A 314 -3.26 -19.72 -0.02
CA ALA A 314 -2.85 -19.02 1.18
C ALA A 314 -3.12 -19.84 2.46
N GLN A 315 -4.30 -20.47 2.58
CA GLN A 315 -4.61 -21.39 3.68
C GLN A 315 -3.64 -22.57 3.75
N SER A 316 -3.32 -23.18 2.60
CA SER A 316 -2.36 -24.28 2.58
C SER A 316 -0.95 -23.81 2.93
N ILE A 317 -0.55 -22.61 2.52
CA ILE A 317 0.74 -22.00 2.89
C ILE A 317 0.80 -21.79 4.41
N GLU A 318 -0.25 -21.23 5.03
CA GLU A 318 -0.36 -21.05 6.47
C GLU A 318 -0.13 -22.37 7.23
N GLU A 319 -0.82 -23.44 6.81
CA GLU A 319 -0.67 -24.77 7.40
C GLU A 319 0.76 -25.31 7.28
N ARG A 320 1.45 -25.02 6.17
CA ARG A 320 2.84 -25.47 5.93
C ARG A 320 3.87 -24.66 6.68
N TYR A 321 3.66 -23.36 6.84
CA TYR A 321 4.48 -22.52 7.72
C TYR A 321 4.31 -22.92 9.19
N ALA A 322 3.07 -23.11 9.66
CA ALA A 322 2.78 -23.56 11.02
C ALA A 322 3.45 -24.90 11.34
N ALA A 323 3.42 -25.86 10.40
CA ALA A 323 4.10 -27.15 10.54
C ALA A 323 5.64 -27.04 10.63
N ARG A 324 6.22 -25.90 10.25
CA ARG A 324 7.65 -25.59 10.33
C ARG A 324 7.98 -24.68 11.53
N GLY A 325 7.01 -24.40 12.41
CA GLY A 325 7.23 -23.61 13.63
C GLY A 325 7.04 -22.11 13.48
N PHE A 326 6.53 -21.62 12.34
CA PHE A 326 6.14 -20.22 12.20
C PHE A 326 4.88 -19.95 13.01
N VAL A 327 4.88 -18.85 13.77
CA VAL A 327 3.79 -18.47 14.67
C VAL A 327 3.06 -17.21 14.21
N ASP A 328 3.67 -16.44 13.31
CA ASP A 328 3.15 -15.14 12.88
C ASP A 328 3.33 -14.94 11.36
N THR A 329 2.34 -15.42 10.61
CA THR A 329 2.25 -15.25 9.15
C THR A 329 1.22 -14.17 8.82
N ARG A 330 1.61 -13.21 7.97
CA ARG A 330 0.72 -12.17 7.47
C ARG A 330 0.80 -12.03 5.96
N TYR A 331 -0.29 -11.54 5.37
CA TYR A 331 -0.49 -11.51 3.93
C TYR A 331 -0.80 -10.10 3.44
N ALA A 332 -0.20 -9.72 2.32
CA ALA A 332 -0.58 -8.54 1.55
C ALA A 332 -1.02 -8.93 0.13
N VAL A 333 -1.82 -8.08 -0.48
CA VAL A 333 -2.26 -8.23 -1.88
C VAL A 333 -1.92 -6.95 -2.63
N VAL A 334 -1.23 -7.09 -3.75
CA VAL A 334 -0.97 -6.03 -4.72
C VAL A 334 -1.73 -6.38 -5.99
N GLY A 335 -2.58 -5.48 -6.46
CA GLY A 335 -3.31 -5.62 -7.72
C GLY A 335 -2.69 -4.74 -8.81
N PHE A 336 -2.74 -5.19 -10.07
CA PHE A 336 -2.35 -4.39 -11.25
C PHE A 336 -3.08 -4.87 -12.52
N GLY A 337 -3.08 -4.08 -13.59
CA GLY A 337 -3.72 -4.44 -14.87
C GLY A 337 -5.25 -4.42 -14.85
N GLY A 338 -5.84 -3.75 -13.85
CA GLY A 338 -7.28 -3.54 -13.71
C GLY A 338 -7.78 -2.38 -14.59
N ASN A 339 -8.85 -1.70 -14.18
CA ASN A 339 -9.37 -0.52 -14.88
C ASN A 339 -9.31 0.72 -13.95
N GLY A 340 -9.12 1.90 -14.53
CA GLY A 340 -9.19 3.17 -13.77
C GLY A 340 -8.17 3.19 -12.64
N VAL A 341 -8.63 3.44 -11.40
CA VAL A 341 -7.74 3.45 -10.21
C VAL A 341 -7.00 2.11 -9.97
N ALA A 342 -7.48 1.02 -10.58
CA ALA A 342 -6.91 -0.31 -10.43
C ALA A 342 -5.94 -0.72 -11.56
N GLU A 343 -5.63 0.18 -12.49
CA GLU A 343 -4.75 -0.10 -13.61
C GLU A 343 -3.28 -0.22 -13.16
N GLN A 344 -2.77 0.84 -12.52
CA GLN A 344 -1.41 0.87 -11.96
C GLN A 344 -1.28 -0.07 -10.73
N PRO A 345 -0.07 -0.53 -10.38
CA PRO A 345 0.15 -1.31 -9.16
C PRO A 345 -0.34 -0.58 -7.91
N HIS A 346 -1.09 -1.28 -7.07
CA HIS A 346 -1.65 -0.73 -5.83
C HIS A 346 -1.81 -1.82 -4.77
N VAL A 347 -1.80 -1.43 -3.50
CA VAL A 347 -2.25 -2.34 -2.43
C VAL A 347 -3.75 -2.53 -2.53
N VAL A 348 -4.19 -3.78 -2.41
CA VAL A 348 -5.58 -4.12 -2.11
C VAL A 348 -5.74 -4.36 -0.62
N THR A 349 -6.49 -3.49 0.07
CA THR A 349 -6.62 -3.60 1.53
C THR A 349 -7.43 -4.83 1.95
N ALA A 350 -7.18 -5.29 3.17
CA ALA A 350 -8.00 -6.26 3.86
C ALA A 350 -8.31 -5.72 5.26
N ASP A 351 -9.55 -5.34 5.52
CA ASP A 351 -9.94 -4.70 6.78
C ASP A 351 -9.20 -3.39 7.07
N GLY A 352 -8.98 -2.60 6.01
CA GLY A 352 -8.23 -1.36 6.05
C GLY A 352 -6.71 -1.55 6.13
N GLN A 353 -6.23 -2.78 6.35
CA GLN A 353 -4.81 -3.07 6.50
C GLN A 353 -4.14 -3.44 5.17
N ILE A 354 -2.86 -3.09 5.05
CA ILE A 354 -1.99 -3.53 3.93
C ILE A 354 -1.60 -4.99 4.12
N PHE A 355 -1.09 -5.32 5.32
CA PHE A 355 -0.82 -6.69 5.75
C PHE A 355 -1.91 -7.14 6.72
N SER A 356 -2.46 -8.32 6.50
CA SER A 356 -3.57 -8.85 7.27
C SER A 356 -3.42 -10.35 7.58
N SER A 357 -4.25 -10.85 8.49
CA SER A 357 -4.35 -12.30 8.72
C SER A 357 -5.03 -13.01 7.55
N ILE A 358 -4.83 -14.32 7.45
CA ILE A 358 -5.49 -15.19 6.46
C ILE A 358 -7.03 -15.03 6.43
N ARG A 359 -7.65 -14.68 7.56
CA ARG A 359 -9.12 -14.51 7.66
C ARG A 359 -9.60 -13.28 6.90
N ALA A 360 -8.85 -12.18 6.98
CA ALA A 360 -9.21 -10.93 6.33
C ALA A 360 -8.86 -10.95 4.83
N LEU A 361 -7.93 -11.81 4.42
CA LEU A 361 -7.48 -11.94 3.02
C LEU A 361 -8.61 -12.26 2.02
N VAL A 362 -9.71 -12.86 2.48
CA VAL A 362 -10.89 -13.14 1.64
C VAL A 362 -11.48 -11.84 1.07
N SER A 363 -11.51 -10.74 1.84
CA SER A 363 -12.05 -9.47 1.35
C SER A 363 -11.12 -8.82 0.32
N ALA A 364 -9.80 -8.88 0.52
CA ALA A 364 -8.84 -8.39 -0.46
C ALA A 364 -8.96 -9.12 -1.80
N PHE A 365 -8.98 -10.46 -1.81
CA PHE A 365 -9.18 -11.21 -3.05
C PHE A 365 -10.56 -10.95 -3.69
N GLY A 366 -11.59 -10.72 -2.88
CA GLY A 366 -12.91 -10.31 -3.37
C GLY A 366 -12.92 -8.93 -4.05
N GLY A 367 -12.00 -8.04 -3.68
CA GLY A 367 -11.81 -6.71 -4.29
C GLY A 367 -11.10 -6.71 -5.66
N LEU A 368 -10.50 -7.84 -6.05
CA LEU A 368 -9.80 -7.99 -7.33
C LEU A 368 -10.77 -8.26 -8.49
N SER A 369 -11.44 -7.22 -8.98
CA SER A 369 -12.22 -7.31 -10.22
C SER A 369 -11.32 -7.33 -11.46
N ILE A 370 -11.69 -8.15 -12.45
CA ILE A 370 -10.98 -8.21 -13.74
C ILE A 370 -11.16 -6.91 -14.52
N GLY A 371 -10.09 -6.47 -15.18
CA GLY A 371 -10.04 -5.32 -16.07
C GLY A 371 -9.25 -5.59 -17.35
N ASN A 372 -9.14 -4.53 -18.16
CA ASN A 372 -8.49 -4.52 -19.46
C ASN A 372 -7.38 -3.45 -19.56
N GLY A 373 -7.11 -2.67 -18.51
CA GLY A 373 -6.03 -1.67 -18.49
C GLY A 373 -4.64 -2.27 -18.66
N GLU A 374 -3.64 -1.45 -18.91
CA GLU A 374 -2.29 -1.93 -19.22
C GLU A 374 -1.68 -2.73 -18.05
N SER A 375 -0.98 -3.82 -18.39
CA SER A 375 -0.33 -4.68 -17.42
C SER A 375 1.17 -4.49 -17.47
N ASP A 376 1.76 -4.05 -16.35
CA ASP A 376 3.20 -4.01 -16.14
C ASP A 376 3.58 -4.86 -14.93
N PRO A 377 3.99 -6.13 -15.15
CA PRO A 377 4.45 -7.00 -14.06
C PRO A 377 5.71 -6.48 -13.35
N PHE A 378 6.58 -5.74 -14.02
CA PHE A 378 7.82 -5.23 -13.41
C PHE A 378 7.53 -4.08 -12.46
N ALA A 379 6.72 -3.12 -12.87
CA ALA A 379 6.23 -2.07 -11.98
C ALA A 379 5.51 -2.68 -10.76
N ALA A 380 4.72 -3.74 -10.96
CA ALA A 380 4.05 -4.44 -9.87
C ALA A 380 5.01 -5.12 -8.88
N LEU A 381 6.11 -5.72 -9.37
CA LEU A 381 7.15 -6.31 -8.52
C LEU A 381 7.93 -5.25 -7.73
N VAL A 382 8.28 -4.13 -8.38
CA VAL A 382 8.94 -2.99 -7.70
C VAL A 382 8.05 -2.45 -6.58
N TYR A 383 6.78 -2.19 -6.88
CA TYR A 383 5.80 -1.71 -5.90
C TYR A 383 5.65 -2.70 -4.73
N ALA A 384 5.50 -3.99 -5.02
CA ALA A 384 5.39 -5.02 -3.98
C ALA A 384 6.64 -5.10 -3.09
N GLY A 385 7.83 -4.89 -3.65
CA GLY A 385 9.09 -4.90 -2.92
C GLY A 385 9.33 -3.70 -2.02
N GLN A 386 8.55 -2.63 -2.18
CA GLN A 386 8.59 -1.44 -1.32
C GLN A 386 7.68 -1.55 -0.09
N LEU A 387 6.79 -2.56 -0.03
CA LEU A 387 5.87 -2.72 1.09
C LEU A 387 6.59 -2.95 2.44
N PRO A 388 6.00 -2.48 3.57
CA PRO A 388 6.62 -2.54 4.89
C PRO A 388 6.65 -3.96 5.47
N VAL A 389 7.75 -4.65 5.20
CA VAL A 389 8.07 -6.00 5.69
C VAL A 389 8.81 -5.98 7.03
N ARG A 390 8.67 -7.04 7.83
CA ARG A 390 9.28 -7.16 9.17
C ARG A 390 10.75 -7.58 9.09
N MET A 391 11.54 -7.10 10.05
CA MET A 391 12.88 -7.66 10.33
C MET A 391 12.78 -9.15 10.69
N ALA A 392 13.80 -9.93 10.33
CA ALA A 392 13.87 -11.37 10.63
C ALA A 392 12.66 -12.20 10.15
N SER A 393 11.98 -11.74 9.09
CA SER A 393 10.86 -12.46 8.51
C SER A 393 11.21 -13.07 7.15
N THR A 394 10.63 -14.23 6.86
CA THR A 394 10.70 -14.82 5.52
C THR A 394 9.84 -13.98 4.57
N GLN A 395 10.45 -13.39 3.55
CA GLN A 395 9.75 -12.58 2.56
C GLN A 395 9.47 -13.39 1.30
N THR A 396 8.19 -13.56 0.98
CA THR A 396 7.72 -14.33 -0.17
C THR A 396 6.84 -13.48 -1.06
N MET A 397 7.13 -13.44 -2.36
CA MET A 397 6.22 -12.89 -3.37
C MET A 397 5.63 -14.01 -4.21
N ILE A 398 4.34 -13.93 -4.50
CA ILE A 398 3.65 -14.85 -5.41
C ILE A 398 3.04 -14.00 -6.52
N LEU A 399 3.71 -13.95 -7.67
CA LEU A 399 3.25 -13.25 -8.86
C LEU A 399 2.27 -14.14 -9.63
N VAL A 400 1.01 -13.74 -9.67
CA VAL A 400 -0.06 -14.37 -10.45
C VAL A 400 -0.25 -13.58 -11.72
N LYS A 401 0.21 -14.11 -12.86
CA LYS A 401 0.27 -13.37 -14.14
C LYS A 401 -0.15 -14.23 -15.32
N CYS A 402 -0.50 -13.55 -16.41
CA CYS A 402 -0.56 -14.08 -17.76
C CYS A 402 0.11 -13.17 -18.80
N THR A 403 0.35 -11.90 -18.48
CA THR A 403 1.17 -11.04 -19.32
C THR A 403 2.61 -11.52 -19.30
N THR A 404 3.23 -11.60 -20.48
CA THR A 404 4.65 -11.91 -20.62
C THR A 404 5.49 -10.75 -20.11
N CYS A 405 6.43 -11.02 -19.20
CA CYS A 405 7.34 -9.97 -18.73
C CYS A 405 8.35 -9.64 -19.83
N LYS A 406 8.36 -8.36 -20.23
CA LYS A 406 9.29 -7.79 -21.20
C LYS A 406 10.12 -6.71 -20.51
N PRO A 407 11.43 -6.63 -20.78
CA PRO A 407 12.24 -5.56 -20.24
C PRO A 407 11.94 -4.23 -20.92
N ASP A 408 12.28 -3.17 -20.20
CA ASP A 408 12.50 -1.83 -20.70
C ASP A 408 13.67 -1.78 -21.69
N ASP A 409 13.73 -0.71 -22.50
CA ASP A 409 14.69 -0.58 -23.60
C ASP A 409 16.17 -0.70 -23.15
N ASP A 410 16.47 -0.34 -21.90
CA ASP A 410 17.82 -0.41 -21.31
C ASP A 410 18.02 -1.57 -20.30
N ASN A 411 17.01 -2.40 -20.06
CA ASN A 411 16.97 -3.44 -19.03
C ASN A 411 17.25 -2.95 -17.58
N SER A 412 17.12 -1.65 -17.30
CA SER A 412 17.47 -1.09 -15.99
C SER A 412 16.55 -1.62 -14.89
N MET A 413 15.23 -1.66 -15.14
CA MET A 413 14.25 -2.16 -14.19
C MET A 413 14.48 -3.63 -13.82
N TYR A 414 14.86 -4.46 -14.81
CA TYR A 414 15.16 -5.86 -14.55
C TYR A 414 16.32 -6.03 -13.56
N ALA A 415 17.41 -5.27 -13.75
CA ALA A 415 18.58 -5.33 -12.90
C ALA A 415 18.27 -4.87 -11.46
N ASP A 416 17.43 -3.85 -11.32
CA ASP A 416 17.02 -3.33 -10.01
C ASP A 416 16.10 -4.30 -9.27
N ILE A 417 15.14 -4.91 -9.95
CA ILE A 417 14.29 -5.97 -9.36
C ILE A 417 15.17 -7.15 -8.93
N TYR A 418 16.11 -7.56 -9.79
CA TYR A 418 17.02 -8.66 -9.46
C TYR A 418 17.83 -8.37 -8.19
N ARG A 419 18.46 -7.19 -8.10
CA ARG A 419 19.19 -6.75 -6.90
C ARG A 419 18.29 -6.70 -5.68
N MET A 420 17.10 -6.09 -5.80
CA MET A 420 16.12 -6.03 -4.72
C MET A 420 15.77 -7.43 -4.19
N LEU A 421 15.48 -8.39 -5.07
CA LEU A 421 15.13 -9.75 -4.65
C LEU A 421 16.31 -10.44 -3.94
N ILE A 422 17.52 -10.34 -4.48
CA ILE A 422 18.70 -11.02 -3.95
C ILE A 422 19.18 -10.35 -2.65
N ASP A 423 19.37 -9.03 -2.64
CA ASP A 423 19.92 -8.29 -1.51
C ASP A 423 18.98 -8.28 -0.31
N ARG A 424 17.66 -8.25 -0.53
CA ARG A 424 16.68 -8.35 0.56
C ARG A 424 16.33 -9.78 0.93
N GLY A 425 16.69 -10.75 0.09
CA GLY A 425 16.35 -12.15 0.27
C GLY A 425 14.87 -12.46 0.09
N ILE A 426 14.23 -11.80 -0.89
CA ILE A 426 12.83 -12.03 -1.24
C ILE A 426 12.75 -13.23 -2.19
N HIS A 427 11.89 -14.19 -1.87
CA HIS A 427 11.64 -15.35 -2.73
C HIS A 427 10.46 -15.09 -3.67
N LEU A 428 10.72 -14.98 -4.97
CA LEU A 428 9.68 -14.77 -5.99
C LEU A 428 9.20 -16.11 -6.57
N HIS A 429 7.96 -16.47 -6.29
CA HIS A 429 7.25 -17.57 -6.95
C HIS A 429 6.31 -17.02 -8.01
N ILE A 430 6.15 -17.72 -9.12
CA ILE A 430 5.25 -17.31 -10.21
C ILE A 430 4.17 -18.35 -10.38
N LEU A 431 2.93 -17.90 -10.49
CA LEU A 431 1.78 -18.69 -10.89
C LEU A 431 1.33 -18.18 -12.26
N ASP A 432 1.72 -18.91 -13.30
CA ASP A 432 1.54 -18.54 -14.71
C ASP A 432 0.32 -19.24 -15.32
N ASP A 433 -0.27 -18.71 -16.39
CA ASP A 433 -1.39 -19.34 -17.11
C ASP A 433 -0.94 -20.33 -18.21
N ASP A 434 0.36 -20.46 -18.43
CA ASP A 434 0.93 -21.47 -19.32
C ASP A 434 1.21 -22.83 -18.64
N ASP A 435 1.33 -23.88 -19.45
CA ASP A 435 1.76 -25.24 -19.03
C ASP A 435 3.18 -25.55 -19.52
N PHE A 436 3.83 -26.53 -18.90
CA PHE A 436 5.22 -26.85 -19.18
C PHE A 436 5.39 -27.67 -20.47
N ASN A 437 6.27 -27.20 -21.36
CA ASN A 437 6.63 -27.92 -22.58
C ASN A 437 7.85 -28.81 -22.36
N VAL A 438 7.80 -30.07 -22.82
CA VAL A 438 8.87 -31.07 -22.64
C VAL A 438 9.49 -31.43 -24.00
N ARG A 439 10.83 -31.43 -24.09
CA ARG A 439 11.62 -31.67 -25.32
C ARG A 439 11.29 -32.99 -26.03
N THR A 440 11.00 -34.04 -25.27
CA THR A 440 10.58 -35.34 -25.84
C THR A 440 9.08 -35.31 -26.15
N ALA A 441 8.75 -34.71 -27.28
CA ALA A 441 7.40 -34.37 -27.76
C ALA A 441 6.40 -35.54 -27.95
N SER A 442 6.72 -36.78 -27.58
CA SER A 442 5.87 -37.94 -27.88
C SER A 442 4.84 -38.30 -26.80
N LYS A 443 4.85 -37.66 -25.61
CA LYS A 443 3.86 -37.95 -24.55
C LYS A 443 3.37 -36.69 -23.81
N PRO A 444 2.24 -36.06 -24.25
CA PRO A 444 1.55 -35.01 -23.48
C PRO A 444 1.09 -35.45 -22.07
N SER A 445 1.24 -36.73 -21.72
CA SER A 445 0.98 -37.23 -20.36
C SER A 445 2.10 -36.92 -19.36
N LYS A 446 3.31 -36.56 -19.79
CA LYS A 446 4.42 -36.21 -18.90
C LYS A 446 4.36 -34.75 -18.42
N SER A 447 4.11 -33.80 -19.32
CA SER A 447 3.93 -32.37 -18.96
C SER A 447 2.76 -32.17 -17.99
N LYS A 448 1.65 -32.90 -18.20
CA LYS A 448 0.49 -32.91 -17.30
C LYS A 448 0.80 -33.31 -15.85
N ARG A 449 1.97 -33.88 -15.57
CA ARG A 449 2.36 -34.30 -14.21
C ARG A 449 3.21 -33.26 -13.49
N ILE A 450 3.68 -32.22 -14.19
CA ILE A 450 4.57 -31.20 -13.66
C ILE A 450 3.71 -30.09 -13.05
N PHE A 451 3.96 -29.79 -11.78
CA PHE A 451 3.28 -28.74 -11.02
C PHE A 451 4.08 -27.44 -11.02
N GLY A 452 5.40 -27.54 -10.87
CA GLY A 452 6.28 -26.39 -10.90
C GLY A 452 7.74 -26.78 -11.15
N VAL A 453 8.56 -25.77 -11.37
CA VAL A 453 9.96 -25.90 -11.77
C VAL A 453 10.76 -24.81 -11.07
N ASP A 454 11.82 -25.20 -10.35
CA ASP A 454 12.82 -24.27 -9.85
C ASP A 454 14.10 -24.37 -10.69
N ARG A 455 15.20 -23.75 -10.23
CA ARG A 455 16.47 -23.70 -10.96
C ARG A 455 17.05 -25.08 -11.32
N LYS A 456 16.74 -26.12 -10.54
CA LYS A 456 17.38 -27.44 -10.64
C LYS A 456 16.39 -28.60 -10.72
N LEU A 457 15.17 -28.42 -10.23
CA LEU A 457 14.23 -29.49 -9.95
C LEU A 457 12.87 -29.22 -10.58
N ALA A 458 12.22 -30.28 -11.03
CA ALA A 458 10.81 -30.26 -11.43
C ALA A 458 9.97 -30.95 -10.36
N PHE A 459 8.91 -30.29 -9.90
CA PHE A 459 7.99 -30.81 -8.89
C PHE A 459 6.75 -31.38 -9.57
N THR A 460 6.26 -32.51 -9.04
CA THR A 460 5.19 -33.30 -9.62
C THR A 460 4.21 -33.80 -8.56
N VAL A 461 3.25 -34.61 -8.99
CA VAL A 461 2.35 -35.36 -8.10
C VAL A 461 3.08 -36.23 -7.06
N LYS A 462 4.34 -36.65 -7.33
CA LYS A 462 5.12 -37.49 -6.41
C LYS A 462 5.54 -36.73 -5.14
N ASP A 463 5.63 -35.41 -5.22
CA ASP A 463 6.18 -34.54 -4.18
C ASP A 463 5.19 -34.17 -3.06
N ILE A 464 4.03 -34.83 -3.03
CA ILE A 464 2.97 -34.58 -2.05
C ILE A 464 3.36 -34.97 -0.61
N LYS A 465 4.25 -35.96 -0.45
CA LYS A 465 4.70 -36.44 0.87
C LYS A 465 6.02 -35.81 1.25
N ASP A 466 6.99 -35.91 0.35
CA ASP A 466 8.34 -35.42 0.52
C ASP A 466 8.75 -34.67 -0.76
N LEU A 467 9.32 -33.48 -0.59
CA LEU A 467 9.53 -32.53 -1.66
C LEU A 467 10.96 -32.69 -2.20
N GLN A 468 11.18 -33.77 -2.96
CA GLN A 468 12.51 -34.13 -3.46
C GLN A 468 12.79 -33.49 -4.82
N GLY A 469 11.77 -33.32 -5.65
CA GLY A 469 11.91 -32.88 -7.03
C GLY A 469 12.60 -33.90 -7.94
N ASP A 470 12.47 -33.69 -9.25
CA ASP A 470 13.00 -34.60 -10.27
C ASP A 470 13.94 -33.84 -11.25
N PRO A 471 15.27 -34.03 -11.17
CA PRO A 471 16.23 -33.34 -12.03
C PRO A 471 16.23 -33.88 -13.46
N GLU A 472 15.84 -35.15 -13.67
CA GLU A 472 15.76 -35.73 -15.01
C GLU A 472 14.59 -35.13 -15.79
N ILE A 473 13.45 -34.95 -15.13
CA ILE A 473 12.30 -34.24 -15.70
C ILE A 473 12.68 -32.78 -15.97
N HIS A 474 13.33 -32.10 -15.01
CA HIS A 474 13.78 -30.72 -15.17
C HIS A 474 14.62 -30.52 -16.45
N SER A 475 15.59 -31.39 -16.70
CA SER A 475 16.47 -31.31 -17.89
C SER A 475 15.73 -31.38 -19.24
N GLN A 476 14.50 -31.89 -19.24
CA GLN A 476 13.67 -32.04 -20.44
C GLN A 476 12.72 -30.85 -20.65
N ILE A 477 12.57 -29.95 -19.68
CA ILE A 477 11.62 -28.83 -19.75
C ILE A 477 12.21 -27.70 -20.60
N ARG A 478 11.36 -27.10 -21.44
CA ARG A 478 11.64 -25.82 -22.09
C ARG A 478 10.97 -24.73 -21.27
N LEU A 479 11.77 -23.91 -20.60
CA LEU A 479 11.27 -22.76 -19.86
C LEU A 479 10.63 -21.73 -20.82
N PRO A 480 9.57 -21.04 -20.40
CA PRO A 480 8.96 -19.96 -21.18
C PRO A 480 9.96 -18.83 -21.47
N LYS A 481 9.78 -18.15 -22.61
CA LYS A 481 10.54 -16.94 -22.97
C LYS A 481 9.92 -15.74 -22.28
N ASP A 482 10.20 -15.59 -20.99
CA ASP A 482 9.62 -14.56 -20.12
C ASP A 482 10.67 -14.09 -19.11
N PHE A 483 10.84 -12.78 -18.97
CA PHE A 483 11.91 -12.23 -18.12
C PHE A 483 11.63 -12.34 -16.61
N CYS A 484 10.38 -12.54 -16.18
CA CYS A 484 10.09 -12.82 -14.76
C CYS A 484 10.56 -14.22 -14.35
N VAL A 485 10.61 -15.18 -15.28
CA VAL A 485 10.98 -16.57 -14.97
C VAL A 485 12.41 -16.64 -14.38
N PRO A 486 13.46 -16.07 -14.99
CA PRO A 486 14.78 -16.02 -14.38
C PRO A 486 14.81 -15.35 -12.99
N LEU A 487 14.04 -14.27 -12.76
CA LEU A 487 13.95 -13.61 -11.45
C LEU A 487 13.45 -14.57 -10.37
N ALA A 488 12.42 -15.36 -10.68
CA ALA A 488 11.89 -16.38 -9.78
C ALA A 488 12.92 -17.48 -9.49
N LEU A 489 13.57 -18.02 -10.53
CA LEU A 489 14.51 -19.14 -10.37
C LEU A 489 15.79 -18.73 -9.61
N GLU A 490 16.30 -17.53 -9.84
CA GLU A 490 17.51 -17.03 -9.19
C GLU A 490 17.26 -16.55 -7.75
N SER A 491 16.05 -16.10 -7.42
CA SER A 491 15.63 -15.77 -6.06
C SER A 491 15.23 -17.00 -5.22
N ASN A 492 15.62 -18.21 -5.65
CA ASN A 492 15.25 -19.49 -5.02
C ASN A 492 13.72 -19.74 -4.94
N GLY A 493 12.97 -19.11 -5.82
CA GLY A 493 11.55 -19.34 -6.01
C GLY A 493 11.26 -20.44 -7.02
N THR A 494 10.02 -20.49 -7.48
CA THR A 494 9.52 -21.56 -8.37
C THR A 494 8.48 -21.02 -9.33
N LEU A 495 8.56 -21.46 -10.59
CA LEU A 495 7.53 -21.25 -11.60
C LEU A 495 6.49 -22.37 -11.49
N PHE A 496 5.22 -22.03 -11.32
CA PHE A 496 4.08 -22.94 -11.25
C PHE A 496 3.09 -22.68 -12.39
N SER A 497 2.38 -23.72 -12.80
CA SER A 497 1.30 -23.62 -13.79
C SER A 497 -0.08 -23.59 -13.12
N SER A 498 -0.78 -22.47 -13.23
CA SER A 498 -2.15 -22.29 -12.70
C SER A 498 -3.16 -23.22 -13.37
N MET A 499 -2.86 -23.74 -14.57
CA MET A 499 -3.70 -24.70 -15.27
C MET A 499 -3.96 -25.96 -14.44
N LYS A 500 -3.05 -26.33 -13.52
CA LYS A 500 -3.20 -27.48 -12.62
C LYS A 500 -4.31 -27.29 -11.57
N MET A 501 -4.74 -26.06 -11.33
CA MET A 501 -5.87 -25.75 -10.44
C MET A 501 -7.21 -26.15 -11.07
N PHE A 502 -7.29 -26.22 -12.40
CA PHE A 502 -8.53 -26.54 -13.13
C PHE A 502 -8.62 -28.00 -13.54
N GLU A 503 -7.62 -28.82 -13.20
CA GLU A 503 -7.71 -30.26 -13.35
C GLU A 503 -8.70 -30.89 -12.34
N LYS A 504 -8.87 -32.21 -12.42
CA LYS A 504 -9.74 -32.96 -11.49
C LYS A 504 -9.43 -32.59 -10.04
N ARG A 505 -10.46 -32.51 -9.19
CA ARG A 505 -10.35 -32.13 -7.76
C ARG A 505 -9.18 -32.80 -7.02
N ALA A 506 -8.92 -34.08 -7.31
CA ALA A 506 -7.83 -34.83 -6.71
C ALA A 506 -6.44 -34.33 -7.12
N ILE A 507 -6.26 -33.81 -8.33
CA ILE A 507 -4.99 -33.26 -8.82
C ILE A 507 -4.79 -31.83 -8.30
N ASN A 508 -5.83 -30.98 -8.39
CA ASN A 508 -5.81 -29.63 -7.83
C ASN A 508 -5.37 -29.65 -6.34
N LYS A 509 -5.97 -30.52 -5.51
CA LYS A 509 -5.58 -30.63 -4.09
C LYS A 509 -4.09 -30.95 -3.91
N LYS A 510 -3.51 -31.80 -4.77
CA LYS A 510 -2.08 -32.14 -4.71
C LYS A 510 -1.21 -31.01 -5.23
N PHE A 511 -1.65 -30.30 -6.26
CA PHE A 511 -0.97 -29.13 -6.78
C PHE A 511 -0.84 -28.06 -5.69
N VAL A 512 -1.95 -27.69 -5.06
CA VAL A 512 -1.97 -26.71 -3.96
C VAL A 512 -1.06 -27.15 -2.82
N ASP A 513 -1.09 -28.43 -2.45
CA ASP A 513 -0.25 -29.00 -1.40
C ASP A 513 1.26 -28.88 -1.70
N VAL A 514 1.67 -29.28 -2.91
CA VAL A 514 3.08 -29.23 -3.35
C VAL A 514 3.55 -27.77 -3.46
N MET A 515 2.73 -26.89 -4.04
CA MET A 515 3.03 -25.47 -4.14
C MET A 515 3.23 -24.86 -2.74
N ALA A 516 2.30 -25.09 -1.82
CA ALA A 516 2.37 -24.56 -0.46
C ALA A 516 3.59 -25.07 0.31
N ARG A 517 3.94 -26.36 0.18
CA ARG A 517 5.16 -26.91 0.77
C ARG A 517 6.40 -26.22 0.21
N ARG A 518 6.49 -26.07 -1.11
CA ARG A 518 7.65 -25.44 -1.76
C ARG A 518 7.79 -23.96 -1.39
N VAL A 519 6.67 -23.25 -1.26
CA VAL A 519 6.65 -21.86 -0.76
C VAL A 519 7.13 -21.81 0.69
N ALA A 520 6.63 -22.70 1.56
CA ALA A 520 7.03 -22.72 2.97
C ALA A 520 8.48 -23.20 3.22
N LEU A 521 9.16 -23.74 2.21
CA LEU A 521 10.62 -23.98 2.26
C LEU A 521 11.44 -22.70 2.11
N SER A 522 10.83 -21.60 1.67
CA SER A 522 11.46 -20.28 1.67
C SER A 522 11.84 -19.91 3.11
N SER A 523 13.02 -19.31 3.29
CA SER A 523 13.55 -18.95 4.61
C SER A 523 14.07 -17.53 4.60
N ALA A 524 14.05 -16.87 5.75
CA ALA A 524 14.78 -15.62 5.91
C ALA A 524 16.27 -15.83 5.63
N PRO A 525 17.02 -14.78 5.24
CA PRO A 525 18.48 -14.85 5.19
C PRO A 525 19.08 -15.15 6.57
N ASP A 526 20.14 -15.96 6.59
CA ASP A 526 20.86 -16.33 7.83
C ASP A 526 21.36 -15.10 8.62
N CYS A 527 21.64 -14.00 7.93
CA CYS A 527 22.08 -12.74 8.50
C CYS A 527 21.51 -11.56 7.69
N GLN A 528 20.93 -10.59 8.40
CA GLN A 528 20.42 -9.34 7.86
C GLN A 528 21.00 -8.13 8.60
N ILE A 529 21.26 -7.05 7.87
CA ILE A 529 21.53 -5.71 8.41
C ILE A 529 20.31 -4.86 8.10
N CYS A 530 19.68 -4.35 9.15
CA CYS A 530 18.45 -3.56 9.07
C CYS A 530 18.70 -2.15 9.59
N GLU A 531 18.29 -1.15 8.82
CA GLU A 531 18.28 0.26 9.22
C GLU A 531 16.83 0.73 9.42
N CYS A 532 16.59 1.52 10.46
CA CYS A 532 15.31 2.19 10.62
C CYS A 532 15.31 3.52 9.87
N VAL A 533 14.52 3.60 8.80
CA VAL A 533 14.42 4.78 7.93
C VAL A 533 13.04 5.41 8.03
N SER A 534 12.95 6.71 7.71
CA SER A 534 11.66 7.41 7.57
C SER A 534 11.15 7.26 6.15
N LEU A 535 9.90 6.85 5.99
CA LEU A 535 9.22 6.87 4.70
C LEU A 535 8.79 8.29 4.33
N GLU A 536 8.29 8.48 3.09
CA GLU A 536 7.76 9.78 2.65
C GLU A 536 6.61 10.29 3.53
N ASP A 537 5.77 9.39 4.03
CA ASP A 537 4.70 9.68 4.99
C ASP A 537 5.22 9.96 6.41
N GLY A 538 6.54 9.83 6.64
CA GLY A 538 7.26 10.12 7.88
C GLY A 538 7.40 8.92 8.80
N VAL A 539 6.64 7.84 8.57
CA VAL A 539 6.58 6.69 9.45
C VAL A 539 7.86 5.85 9.35
N GLY A 540 8.27 5.25 10.47
CA GLY A 540 9.43 4.37 10.51
C GLY A 540 9.20 3.03 9.82
N GLN A 541 10.14 2.64 8.96
CA GLN A 541 10.20 1.31 8.36
C GLN A 541 11.61 0.74 8.48
N SER A 542 11.70 -0.53 8.87
CA SER A 542 12.96 -1.26 8.81
C SER A 542 13.26 -1.68 7.37
N VAL A 543 14.38 -1.24 6.83
CA VAL A 543 14.90 -1.69 5.54
C VAL A 543 16.07 -2.64 5.80
N CYS A 544 15.87 -3.91 5.46
CA CYS A 544 16.84 -4.97 5.70
C CYS A 544 17.49 -5.44 4.39
N SER A 545 18.78 -5.74 4.48
CA SER A 545 19.55 -6.39 3.42
C SER A 545 20.39 -7.52 4.01
N ARG A 546 20.86 -8.44 3.18
CA ARG A 546 21.77 -9.51 3.59
C ARG A 546 23.10 -8.92 4.06
N CYS A 547 23.67 -9.49 5.12
CA CYS A 547 24.99 -9.08 5.61
C CYS A 547 26.10 -9.25 4.56
N VAL A 548 25.95 -10.26 3.71
CA VAL A 548 26.81 -10.50 2.55
C VAL A 548 25.90 -10.70 1.35
N SER A 549 25.89 -9.74 0.44
CA SER A 549 25.27 -9.93 -0.87
C SER A 549 26.02 -11.04 -1.61
N PRO A 550 25.32 -12.05 -2.17
CA PRO A 550 25.95 -13.00 -3.07
C PRO A 550 26.70 -12.25 -4.16
N THR A 551 27.93 -12.65 -4.48
CA THR A 551 28.64 -12.08 -5.63
C THR A 551 27.76 -12.24 -6.86
N LEU A 552 27.24 -11.11 -7.36
CA LEU A 552 26.49 -11.07 -8.60
C LEU A 552 27.45 -11.56 -9.69
N GLY A 553 27.23 -12.76 -10.21
CA GLY A 553 27.83 -13.15 -11.48
C GLY A 553 27.42 -12.12 -12.54
N PRO A 554 28.13 -12.03 -13.69
CA PRO A 554 27.70 -11.16 -14.77
C PRO A 554 26.21 -11.43 -15.02
N VAL A 555 25.38 -10.37 -14.95
CA VAL A 555 23.96 -10.44 -15.27
C VAL A 555 23.88 -11.00 -16.68
N ARG A 556 23.66 -12.31 -16.78
CA ARG A 556 23.43 -12.93 -18.08
C ARG A 556 22.05 -12.48 -18.46
N SER A 557 21.96 -11.39 -19.21
CA SER A 557 20.85 -11.19 -20.12
C SER A 557 20.62 -12.54 -20.78
N PRO A 558 19.42 -13.14 -20.71
CA PRO A 558 19.17 -14.42 -21.35
C PRO A 558 19.64 -14.29 -22.80
N ASP A 559 20.69 -15.04 -23.15
CA ASP A 559 21.29 -15.04 -24.49
C ASP A 559 20.22 -15.58 -25.45
N PHE A 560 19.38 -14.70 -25.96
CA PHE A 560 18.51 -14.95 -27.10
C PHE A 560 19.32 -14.78 -28.39
N SER A 561 20.46 -15.48 -28.47
CA SER A 561 21.23 -15.50 -29.72
C SER A 561 20.39 -16.19 -30.81
N PRO A 562 20.22 -15.59 -32.00
CA PRO A 562 19.55 -16.22 -33.14
C PRO A 562 20.24 -17.50 -33.63
N ALA A 563 21.50 -17.72 -33.22
CA ALA A 563 22.38 -18.77 -33.71
C ALA A 563 22.00 -20.20 -33.27
N MET A 564 21.00 -20.38 -32.39
CA MET A 564 20.47 -21.71 -32.05
C MET A 564 19.23 -22.10 -32.90
N TYR A 565 18.86 -21.29 -33.89
CA TYR A 565 17.64 -21.46 -34.70
C TYR A 565 17.88 -21.41 -36.22
N GLU A 566 18.92 -22.09 -36.72
CA GLU A 566 18.85 -22.57 -38.12
C GLU A 566 17.92 -23.78 -38.17
N GLU A 567 16.63 -23.47 -38.35
CA GLU A 567 15.62 -24.44 -38.72
C GLU A 567 15.89 -24.89 -40.16
N THR A 568 16.26 -26.16 -40.36
CA THR A 568 16.33 -26.79 -41.67
C THR A 568 14.98 -26.65 -42.36
N ALA A 569 14.91 -25.75 -43.34
CA ALA A 569 13.73 -25.53 -44.17
C ALA A 569 13.51 -26.72 -45.13
N GLU A 570 12.80 -27.76 -44.69
CA GLU A 570 12.19 -28.70 -45.62
C GLU A 570 10.93 -28.09 -46.23
N ARG A 571 11.06 -27.58 -47.46
CA ARG A 571 9.94 -27.20 -48.33
C ARG A 571 9.00 -28.40 -48.55
N LYS A 572 7.89 -28.46 -47.83
CA LYS A 572 6.72 -29.26 -48.23
C LYS A 572 5.81 -28.42 -49.13
N THR A 573 5.88 -28.67 -50.43
CA THR A 573 4.95 -28.16 -51.44
C THR A 573 3.51 -28.55 -51.12
N TYR A 574 2.66 -27.55 -50.92
CA TYR A 574 1.22 -27.70 -50.69
C TYR A 574 0.50 -28.03 -52.01
N LYS A 575 -0.08 -29.23 -52.15
CA LYS A 575 -1.01 -29.56 -53.24
C LYS A 575 -2.42 -29.07 -52.87
N ARG A 576 -3.01 -28.21 -53.72
CA ARG A 576 -4.39 -27.70 -53.59
C ARG A 576 -5.43 -28.84 -53.57
N PRO A 577 -6.40 -28.85 -52.65
CA PRO A 577 -7.57 -29.72 -52.74
C PRO A 577 -8.56 -29.23 -53.81
N LYS A 578 -9.13 -30.16 -54.57
CA LYS A 578 -10.19 -29.93 -55.58
C LYS A 578 -11.50 -29.53 -54.90
N THR A 579 -12.12 -28.48 -55.42
CA THR A 579 -13.48 -28.02 -55.12
C THR A 579 -14.51 -29.12 -55.40
N LYS A 580 -15.36 -29.45 -54.41
CA LYS A 580 -16.59 -30.25 -54.62
C LYS A 580 -17.80 -29.32 -54.55
N THR A 581 -18.55 -29.36 -55.65
CA THR A 581 -19.80 -28.66 -55.93
C THR A 581 -20.91 -29.06 -54.96
N LEU A 582 -21.65 -28.06 -54.46
CA LEU A 582 -22.84 -28.22 -53.64
C LEU A 582 -23.97 -28.88 -54.46
N ARG A 583 -24.56 -29.96 -53.92
CA ARG A 583 -25.77 -30.60 -54.45
C ARG A 583 -26.97 -30.02 -53.68
N THR A 584 -27.77 -29.19 -54.34
CA THR A 584 -29.10 -28.80 -53.89
C THR A 584 -30.06 -29.99 -54.00
N GLN A 585 -30.72 -30.33 -52.89
CA GLN A 585 -31.92 -31.15 -52.86
C GLN A 585 -33.07 -30.38 -53.54
N LYS A 586 -33.79 -31.01 -54.45
CA LYS A 586 -35.14 -30.59 -54.86
C LYS A 586 -36.16 -31.54 -54.24
N GLN A 587 -37.17 -30.95 -53.59
CA GLN A 587 -38.48 -31.57 -53.44
C GLN A 587 -39.17 -31.55 -54.82
N GLN A 588 -39.74 -32.72 -55.16
CA GLN A 588 -40.59 -33.08 -56.31
C GLN A 588 -40.02 -32.91 -57.72
#